data_AF-A0A6L3GLS3-F1
#
_entry.id   AF-A0A6L3GLS3-F1
#
_cell.length_a   1.000
_cell.length_b   1.000
_cell.length_c   1.000
_cell.angle_alpha   90.00
_cell.angle_beta   90.00
_cell.angle_gamma   90.00
#
_symmetry.space_group_name_H-M   'P 1'
#
loop_
_entity.id
_entity.type
_entity.pdbx_description
1 polymer ?
#
loop_
_entity_poly.entity_id
_entity_poly.type
_entity_poly.pdbx_seq_one_letter_code
_entity_poly.pdbx_strand_id
1 'polypeptide(L)' 'HREYGFRLVEKPRDNYDAVIVAVAHDEYKNLEEKYFKNMTYDHAVLVDIKGMYRDRIHKLKYWSL' A
#
# COMPACT_ATOMS: atom_id res chain seq x y z
N HIS A 1 8.05 -21.73 -3.95
CA HIS A 1 9.07 -20.66 -4.09
C HIS A 1 9.31 -19.99 -2.75
N ARG A 2 10.58 -19.76 -2.36
CA ARG A 2 10.98 -18.91 -1.23
C ARG A 2 11.62 -17.66 -1.84
N GLU A 3 10.87 -16.57 -1.88
CA GLU A 3 11.42 -15.27 -2.23
C GLU A 3 12.09 -14.71 -0.97
N TYR A 4 13.42 -14.65 -0.96
CA TYR A 4 14.22 -13.96 0.06
C TYR A 4 13.93 -14.35 1.53
N GLY A 5 13.57 -15.62 1.79
CA GLY A 5 13.26 -16.09 3.14
C GLY A 5 11.82 -15.82 3.60
N PHE A 6 11.01 -15.17 2.79
CA PHE A 6 9.59 -14.91 3.04
C PHE A 6 8.72 -15.91 2.31
N ARG A 7 7.58 -16.25 2.92
CA ARG A 7 6.53 -17.03 2.27
C ARG A 7 5.53 -16.06 1.66
N LEU A 8 5.27 -16.24 0.37
CA LEU A 8 4.18 -15.55 -0.30
C LEU A 8 2.86 -16.04 0.31
N VAL A 9 1.97 -15.10 0.61
CA VAL A 9 0.59 -15.38 0.99
C VAL A 9 -0.29 -15.13 -0.22
N GLU A 10 -1.31 -15.97 -0.42
CA GLU A 10 -2.21 -15.85 -1.57
C GLU A 10 -3.10 -14.61 -1.50
N LYS A 11 -3.38 -14.12 -0.28
CA LYS A 11 -4.22 -12.94 -0.04
C LYS A 11 -3.60 -12.04 1.03
N PRO A 12 -3.71 -10.72 0.87
CA PRO A 12 -3.35 -9.78 1.93
C PRO A 12 -4.21 -10.02 3.16
N ARG A 13 -3.63 -9.71 4.32
CA ARG A 13 -4.33 -9.68 5.61
C ARG A 13 -4.84 -8.27 5.86
N ASP A 14 -5.52 -8.08 6.98
CA ASP A 14 -5.89 -6.76 7.45
C ASP A 14 -4.87 -6.25 8.47
N ASN A 15 -5.04 -4.99 8.88
CA ASN A 15 -4.33 -4.38 10.02
C ASN A 15 -2.81 -4.24 9.84
N TYR A 16 -2.37 -3.76 8.68
CA TYR A 16 -0.97 -3.40 8.45
C TYR A 16 -0.62 -2.04 9.08
N ASP A 17 0.59 -1.93 9.63
CA ASP A 17 1.18 -0.66 10.07
C ASP A 17 1.74 0.18 8.90
N ALA A 18 2.10 -0.48 7.79
CA ALA A 18 2.63 0.18 6.61
C ALA A 18 2.28 -0.58 5.33
N VAL A 19 1.99 0.15 4.26
CA VAL A 19 1.83 -0.37 2.90
C VAL A 19 2.81 0.37 1.99
N ILE A 20 3.59 -0.39 1.20
CA ILE A 20 4.58 0.15 0.27
C ILE A 20 4.19 -0.21 -1.15
N VAL A 21 3.92 0.79 -1.99
CA VAL A 21 3.69 0.62 -3.42
C VAL A 21 5.01 0.87 -4.15
N ALA A 22 5.69 -0.22 -4.48
CA ALA A 22 7.02 -0.18 -5.09
C ALA A 22 7.00 0.09 -6.60
N VAL A 23 5.93 -0.32 -7.28
CA VAL A 23 5.84 -0.36 -8.76
C VAL A 23 4.45 0.05 -9.24
N ALA A 24 4.42 0.65 -10.43
CA ALA A 24 3.25 1.29 -11.01
C ALA A 24 2.44 0.39 -11.96
N HIS A 25 2.00 -0.78 -11.48
CA HIS A 25 1.15 -1.67 -12.26
C HIS A 25 -0.27 -1.11 -12.40
N ASP A 26 -0.90 -1.34 -13.55
CA ASP A 26 -2.26 -0.83 -13.84
C ASP A 26 -3.31 -1.32 -12.84
N GLU A 27 -3.12 -2.53 -12.31
CA GLU A 27 -3.96 -3.11 -11.25
C GLU A 27 -3.98 -2.27 -9.98
N TYR A 28 -2.91 -1.53 -9.69
CA TYR A 28 -2.81 -0.71 -8.50
C TYR A 28 -3.20 0.75 -8.75
N LYS A 29 -2.96 1.29 -9.95
CA LYS A 29 -3.23 2.70 -10.28
C LYS A 29 -4.64 3.18 -9.90
N ASN A 30 -5.63 2.29 -9.99
CA ASN A 30 -7.03 2.63 -9.73
C ASN A 30 -7.47 2.35 -8.28
N LEU A 31 -6.60 1.85 -7.41
CA LEU A 31 -6.91 1.68 -5.99
C LEU A 31 -7.11 3.05 -5.34
N GLU A 32 -8.15 3.14 -4.52
CA GLU A 32 -8.51 4.36 -3.81
C GLU A 32 -8.01 4.31 -2.37
N GLU A 33 -7.93 5.48 -1.71
CA GLU A 33 -7.56 5.60 -0.31
C GLU A 33 -8.33 4.63 0.62
N LYS A 34 -9.62 4.39 0.33
CA LYS A 34 -10.47 3.47 1.10
C LYS A 34 -9.93 2.03 1.10
N TYR A 35 -9.34 1.58 -0.02
CA TYR A 35 -8.75 0.25 -0.11
C TYR A 35 -7.61 0.10 0.90
N PHE A 36 -6.69 1.06 0.91
CA PHE A 36 -5.55 1.06 1.83
C PHE A 36 -6.01 1.20 3.28
N LYS A 37 -6.98 2.08 3.55
CA LYS A 37 -7.52 2.26 4.91
C LYS A 37 -8.11 0.97 5.48
N ASN A 38 -8.83 0.20 4.67
CA ASN A 38 -9.48 -1.02 5.13
C ASN A 38 -8.48 -2.12 5.50
N MET A 39 -7.29 -2.12 4.90
CA MET A 39 -6.25 -3.11 5.18
C MET A 39 -5.22 -2.62 6.21
N THR A 40 -5.35 -1.40 6.74
CA THR A 40 -4.37 -0.80 7.66
C THR A 40 -4.98 -0.36 8.98
N TYR A 41 -4.14 -0.20 10.00
CA TYR A 41 -4.54 0.55 11.20
C TYR A 41 -4.69 2.06 10.91
N ASP A 42 -5.39 2.77 11.80
CA ASP A 42 -5.59 4.22 11.69
C ASP A 42 -4.27 5.03 11.70
N HIS A 43 -3.23 4.51 12.38
CA HIS A 43 -1.91 5.15 12.46
C HIS A 43 -0.95 4.73 11.32
N ALA A 44 -1.42 3.96 10.35
CA ALA A 44 -0.56 3.40 9.31
C ALA A 44 -0.07 4.42 8.29
N VAL A 45 1.02 4.06 7.62
CA VAL A 45 1.62 4.86 6.54
C VAL A 45 1.49 4.18 5.18
N LEU A 46 1.09 4.95 4.17
CA LEU A 46 1.18 4.57 2.77
C LEU A 46 2.41 5.23 2.15
N VAL A 47 3.34 4.39 1.70
CA VAL A 47 4.58 4.77 1.02
C VAL A 47 4.43 4.48 -0.46
N ASP A 48 4.50 5.51 -1.29
CA ASP A 48 4.33 5.41 -2.74
C ASP A 48 5.60 5.84 -3.45
N ILE A 49 6.40 4.85 -3.85
CA ILE A 49 7.72 5.06 -4.45
C ILE A 49 7.62 5.70 -5.84
N LYS A 50 6.46 5.56 -6.52
CA LYS A 50 6.24 6.07 -7.87
C LYS A 50 5.36 7.32 -7.92
N GLY A 51 4.85 7.78 -6.79
CA GLY A 51 4.03 8.99 -6.69
C GLY A 51 2.68 8.91 -7.42
N MET A 52 2.15 7.71 -7.66
CA MET A 52 0.88 7.48 -8.37
C MET A 52 -0.35 8.01 -7.64
N TYR A 53 -0.30 8.11 -6.31
CA TYR A 53 -1.42 8.53 -5.47
C TYR A 53 -1.25 9.93 -4.89
N ARG A 54 -0.32 10.72 -5.44
CA ARG A 54 -0.18 12.13 -5.08
C ARG A 54 -1.53 12.83 -5.27
N ASP A 55 -1.88 13.68 -4.31
CA ASP A 55 -3.17 14.40 -4.27
C ASP A 55 -4.43 13.53 -4.22
N ARG A 56 -4.29 12.20 -4.01
CA ARG A 56 -5.43 11.26 -3.88
C ARG A 56 -5.57 10.68 -2.47
N ILE A 57 -4.55 10.83 -1.63
CA ILE A 57 -4.49 10.33 -0.25
C ILE A 57 -4.49 11.53 0.69
N HIS A 58 -5.47 11.58 1.60
CA HIS A 58 -5.70 12.75 2.47
C HIS A 58 -5.89 12.40 3.94
N LYS A 59 -6.36 11.18 4.22
CA LYS A 59 -6.64 10.65 5.56
C LYS A 59 -5.52 9.75 6.06
N LEU A 60 -4.94 8.92 5.19
CA LEU A 60 -3.77 8.11 5.55
C LEU A 60 -2.53 8.98 5.59
N LYS A 61 -1.59 8.63 6.47
CA LYS A 61 -0.26 9.23 6.45
C LYS A 61 0.41 8.82 5.14
N TYR A 62 0.67 9.80 4.26
CA TYR A 62 1.20 9.56 2.92
C TYR A 62 2.63 10.07 2.79
N TRP A 63 3.48 9.30 2.10
CA TRP A 63 4.82 9.71 1.70
C TRP A 63 5.17 9.19 0.31
N SER A 64 5.81 10.03 -0.51
CA SER A 64 6.30 9.68 -1.84
C SER A 64 7.69 10.27 -2.09
N LEU A 65 8.45 9.66 -3.00
CA LEU A 65 9.71 10.20 -3.53
C LEU A 65 9.50 11.22 -4.67
#